data_AF-A0A6G2S161-F1
#
_entry.id   AF-A0A6G2S161-F1
#
_cell.length_a   1.000
_cell.length_b   1.000
_cell.length_c   1.000
_cell.angle_alpha   90.00
_cell.angle_beta   90.00
_cell.angle_gamma   90.00
#
_symmetry.space_group_name_H-M   'P 1'
#
loop_
_entity.id
_entity.type
_entity.pdbx_description
1 polymer ?
#
loop_
_entity_poly.entity_id
_entity_poly.type
_entity_poly.pdbx_seq_one_letter_code
_entity_poly.pdbx_strand_id
1 'polypeptide(L)'
;MRTPPRPNSGFSGAVVAEVVGFESEKALRLRRRDADEGRGNRADWSLTWTLEPEGRGTRLFLVHEGFDPDGPYQVQAHRMMGGGWRAIVTEGLGKVLNKM
;
A
#
# COMPACT_ATOMS: atom_id res chain seq x y z
N MET A 1 -10.79 -3.42 1.70
CA MET A 1 -10.93 -1.94 1.58
C MET A 1 -11.62 -1.61 0.27
N ARG A 2 -12.47 -0.58 0.20
CA ARG A 2 -13.13 -0.14 -1.06
C ARG A 2 -12.72 1.28 -1.42
N THR A 3 -12.46 1.52 -2.71
CA THR A 3 -12.22 2.81 -3.34
C THR A 3 -13.05 2.88 -4.63
N PRO A 4 -13.41 4.09 -5.10
CA PRO A 4 -14.11 4.20 -6.37
C PRO A 4 -13.27 3.53 -7.48
N PRO A 5 -13.85 2.61 -8.28
CA PRO A 5 -13.14 2.02 -9.39
C PRO A 5 -12.73 3.10 -10.37
N ARG A 6 -11.49 3.04 -10.87
CA ARG A 6 -11.03 4.00 -11.86
C ARG A 6 -11.55 3.58 -13.24
N PRO A 7 -12.18 4.46 -14.02
CA PRO A 7 -12.63 4.13 -15.37
C PRO A 7 -11.47 3.56 -16.20
N ASN A 8 -11.75 2.55 -17.02
CA ASN A 8 -10.80 1.93 -17.97
C ASN A 8 -9.53 1.29 -17.36
N SER A 9 -9.55 0.99 -16.06
CA SER A 9 -8.40 0.38 -15.36
C SER A 9 -8.45 -1.14 -15.22
N GLY A 10 -9.63 -1.75 -15.38
CA GLY A 10 -9.86 -3.14 -14.99
C GLY A 10 -9.81 -3.40 -13.47
N PHE A 11 -9.52 -2.38 -12.65
CA PHE A 11 -9.48 -2.47 -11.19
C PHE A 11 -10.89 -2.37 -10.60
N SER A 12 -11.27 -3.32 -9.74
CA SER A 12 -12.64 -3.42 -9.21
C SER A 12 -12.99 -2.32 -8.21
N GLY A 13 -11.99 -1.61 -7.68
CA GLY A 13 -12.18 -0.73 -6.53
C GLY A 13 -12.17 -1.45 -5.19
N ALA A 14 -12.12 -2.78 -5.16
CA ALA A 14 -12.05 -3.55 -3.94
C ALA A 14 -10.69 -4.26 -3.82
N VAL A 15 -10.02 -4.04 -2.70
CA VAL A 15 -8.75 -4.71 -2.37
C VAL A 15 -8.97 -5.64 -1.19
N VAL A 16 -8.63 -6.91 -1.39
CA VAL A 16 -8.46 -7.91 -0.33
C VAL A 16 -7.06 -7.76 0.21
N ALA A 17 -6.94 -7.65 1.54
CA ALA A 17 -5.66 -7.57 2.22
C ALA A 17 -5.49 -8.76 3.14
N GLU A 18 -4.30 -9.33 3.15
CA GLU A 18 -3.91 -10.50 3.92
C GLU A 18 -2.63 -10.18 4.68
N VAL A 19 -2.59 -10.44 5.99
CA VAL A 19 -1.36 -10.31 6.78
C VAL A 19 -0.49 -11.53 6.49
N VAL A 20 0.70 -11.29 5.94
CA VAL A 20 1.64 -12.36 5.58
C VAL A 20 2.93 -12.32 6.42
N GLY A 21 3.11 -11.28 7.23
CA GLY A 21 4.18 -11.19 8.21
C GLY A 21 3.89 -10.10 9.23
N PHE A 22 4.21 -10.35 10.49
CA PHE A 22 4.01 -9.39 11.56
C PHE A 22 5.03 -9.63 12.68
N GLU A 23 5.72 -8.56 13.06
CA GLU A 23 6.61 -8.51 14.20
C GLU A 23 6.27 -7.25 14.99
N SER A 24 5.87 -7.44 16.26
CA SER A 24 5.50 -6.34 17.15
C SER A 24 6.59 -5.28 17.17
N GLU A 25 6.19 -4.03 16.95
CA GLU A 25 7.05 -2.83 16.98
C GLU A 25 8.20 -2.81 15.96
N LYS A 26 8.24 -3.76 15.01
CA LYS A 26 9.30 -3.87 14.01
C LYS A 26 8.78 -3.89 12.59
N ALA A 27 7.80 -4.75 12.29
CA ALA A 27 7.40 -4.97 10.91
C ALA A 27 5.94 -5.40 10.75
N LEU A 28 5.35 -4.97 9.65
CA LEU A 28 4.07 -5.48 9.15
C LEU A 28 4.15 -5.67 7.65
N ARG A 29 3.84 -6.87 7.17
CA ARG A 29 3.76 -7.17 5.74
C ARG A 29 2.36 -7.62 5.37
N LEU A 30 1.79 -6.95 4.38
CA LEU A 30 0.49 -7.23 3.82
C LEU A 30 0.64 -7.66 2.37
N ARG A 31 -0.08 -8.71 1.96
CA ARG A 31 -0.37 -8.99 0.56
C ARG A 31 -1.71 -8.36 0.20
N ARG A 32 -1.79 -7.73 -0.97
CA ARG A 32 -2.97 -7.02 -1.45
C ARG A 32 -3.31 -7.46 -2.86
N ARG A 33 -4.54 -7.94 -3.04
CA ARG A 33 -5.07 -8.37 -4.32
C ARG A 33 -6.33 -7.61 -4.69
N ASP A 34 -6.54 -7.40 -5.98
CA ASP A 34 -7.89 -7.04 -6.44
C ASP A 34 -8.87 -8.15 -6.04
N ALA A 35 -10.05 -7.78 -5.55
CA ALA A 35 -11.09 -8.74 -5.19
C ALA A 35 -11.74 -9.43 -6.41
N ASP A 36 -11.66 -8.82 -7.60
CA ASP A 36 -12.19 -9.36 -8.85
C ASP A 36 -11.03 -9.79 -9.77
N GLU A 37 -10.60 -11.04 -9.63
CA GLU A 37 -9.54 -11.62 -10.47
C GLU A 37 -9.99 -11.82 -11.94
N GLY A 38 -11.28 -11.67 -12.25
CA GLY A 38 -11.87 -11.96 -13.57
C GLY A 38 -11.79 -10.83 -14.60
N ARG A 39 -11.37 -9.61 -14.21
CA ARG A 39 -11.31 -8.44 -15.11
C ARG A 39 -9.99 -8.24 -15.86
N GLY A 40 -9.11 -9.25 -15.85
CA GLY A 40 -7.88 -9.26 -16.66
C GLY A 40 -6.73 -8.40 -16.12
N ASN A 41 -6.92 -7.70 -15.01
CA ASN A 41 -5.85 -6.94 -14.34
C ASN A 41 -5.60 -7.56 -12.96
N ARG A 42 -4.62 -8.46 -12.89
CA ARG A 42 -4.28 -9.17 -11.66
C ARG A 42 -3.33 -8.31 -10.83
N ALA A 43 -3.89 -7.38 -10.06
CA ALA A 43 -3.12 -6.67 -9.05
C ALA A 43 -2.77 -7.65 -7.92
N ASP A 44 -1.48 -7.91 -7.72
CA ASP A 44 -0.95 -8.70 -6.60
C ASP A 44 0.27 -7.99 -6.05
N TRP A 45 0.05 -7.18 -5.02
CA TRP A 45 1.05 -6.28 -4.47
C TRP A 45 1.39 -6.67 -3.04
N SER A 46 2.62 -6.37 -2.62
CA SER A 46 3.00 -6.39 -1.21
C SER A 46 3.15 -4.97 -0.68
N LEU A 47 2.68 -4.76 0.55
CA LEU A 47 2.90 -3.54 1.32
C LEU A 47 3.65 -3.93 2.60
N THR A 48 4.90 -3.50 2.71
CA THR A 48 5.74 -3.74 3.89
C THR A 48 5.98 -2.43 4.63
N TRP A 49 5.73 -2.46 5.93
CA TRP A 49 6.09 -1.42 6.88
C TRP A 49 7.25 -1.94 7.72
N THR A 50 8.31 -1.15 7.87
CA THR A 50 9.44 -1.45 8.76
C THR A 50 9.70 -0.26 9.65
N LEU A 51 9.87 -0.52 10.94
CA LEU A 51 10.16 0.44 11.98
C LEU A 51 11.60 0.24 12.43
N GLU A 52 12.41 1.28 12.30
CA GLU A 52 13.79 1.30 12.80
C GLU A 52 13.93 2.38 13.87
N PRO A 53 14.55 2.10 15.02
CA PRO A 53 14.92 3.13 15.97
C PRO A 53 15.85 4.17 15.31
N GLU A 54 15.55 5.46 15.47
CA GLU A 54 16.40 6.54 14.96
C GLU A 54 16.48 7.68 15.99
N GLY A 55 17.59 7.73 16.73
CA GLY A 55 17.81 8.71 17.79
C GLY A 55 16.74 8.62 18.89
N ARG A 56 15.89 9.67 18.98
CA ARG A 56 14.77 9.75 19.95
C ARG A 56 13.41 9.36 19.36
N GLY A 57 13.40 8.84 18.13
CA GLY A 57 12.17 8.50 17.42
C GLY A 57 12.29 7.20 16.65
N THR A 58 11.39 7.04 15.69
CA THR A 58 11.30 5.86 14.84
C THR A 58 11.29 6.30 13.40
N ARG A 59 12.20 5.74 12.60
CA ARG A 59 12.17 5.85 11.16
C ARG A 59 11.25 4.79 10.59
N LEU A 60 10.24 5.23 9.87
CA LEU A 60 9.29 4.35 9.19
C LEU A 60 9.65 4.21 7.72
N PHE A 61 9.83 2.98 7.28
CA PHE A 61 9.92 2.62 5.87
C PHE A 61 8.60 2.04 5.40
N LEU A 62 8.16 2.47 4.22
CA LEU A 62 7.03 1.90 3.52
C LEU A 62 7.46 1.47 2.13
N VAL A 63 7.37 0.17 1.85
CA VAL A 63 7.65 -0.41 0.54
C VAL A 63 6.35 -0.94 -0.04
N HIS A 64 5.99 -0.46 -1.22
CA HIS A 64 4.86 -0.96 -2.01
C HIS A 64 5.39 -1.47 -3.34
N GLU A 65 5.30 -2.77 -3.57
CA GLU A 65 5.95 -3.46 -4.69
C GLU A 65 5.04 -4.55 -5.27
N GLY A 66 5.52 -5.25 -6.32
CA GLY A 66 4.75 -6.23 -7.07
C GLY A 66 4.00 -5.65 -8.27
N PHE A 67 4.31 -4.42 -8.67
CA PHE A 67 3.76 -3.83 -9.88
C PHE A 67 4.32 -4.51 -11.13
N ASP A 68 3.44 -4.97 -12.01
CA ASP A 68 3.82 -5.50 -13.32
C ASP A 68 4.30 -4.37 -14.25
N PRO A 69 5.57 -4.35 -14.70
CA PRO A 69 6.07 -3.32 -15.60
C PRO A 69 5.48 -3.41 -17.01
N ASP A 70 4.99 -4.58 -17.43
CA ASP A 70 4.39 -4.80 -18.75
C ASP A 70 2.90 -4.39 -18.76
N GLY A 71 2.31 -4.21 -17.58
CA GLY A 71 0.95 -3.71 -17.39
C GLY A 71 0.89 -2.17 -17.42
N PRO A 72 0.35 -1.52 -18.47
CA PRO A 72 0.30 -0.06 -18.55
C PRO A 72 -0.47 0.58 -17.37
N TYR A 73 -1.49 -0.12 -16.86
CA TYR A 73 -2.18 0.30 -15.64
C TYR A 73 -1.29 0.20 -14.40
N GLN A 74 -0.53 -0.88 -14.24
CA GLN A 74 0.31 -1.10 -13.07
C GLN A 74 1.47 -0.10 -13.03
N VAL A 75 2.04 0.24 -14.19
CA VAL A 75 3.01 1.35 -14.33
C VAL A 75 2.40 2.69 -13.90
N GLN A 76 1.17 2.98 -14.35
CA GLN A 76 0.47 4.21 -13.95
C GLN A 76 0.13 4.22 -12.45
N ALA A 77 -0.30 3.08 -11.90
CA ALA A 77 -0.58 2.92 -10.49
C ALA A 77 0.68 3.14 -9.64
N HIS A 78 1.82 2.57 -10.02
CA HIS A 78 3.10 2.78 -9.37
C HIS A 78 3.45 4.29 -9.30
N ARG A 79 3.34 5.01 -10.42
CA ARG A 79 3.60 6.47 -10.48
C ARG A 79 2.69 7.27 -9.56
N MET A 80 1.39 6.94 -9.53
CA MET A 80 0.42 7.66 -8.71
C MET A 80 0.57 7.35 -7.22
N MET A 81 0.88 6.11 -6.87
CA MET A 81 0.96 5.65 -5.48
C MET A 81 2.12 6.31 -4.72
N GLY A 82 3.26 6.57 -5.36
CA GLY A 82 4.42 7.20 -4.71
C GLY A 82 4.07 8.53 -4.03
N GLY A 83 3.39 9.43 -4.75
CA GLY A 83 2.93 10.71 -4.18
C GLY A 83 1.81 10.55 -3.14
N GLY A 84 0.88 9.62 -3.39
CA GLY A 84 -0.26 9.37 -2.52
C GLY A 84 0.13 8.87 -1.13
N TRP A 85 1.07 7.92 -1.06
CA TRP A 85 1.52 7.36 0.23
C TRP A 85 2.12 8.42 1.14
N ARG A 86 3.00 9.28 0.61
CA ARG A 86 3.65 10.32 1.41
C ARG A 86 2.63 11.26 2.08
N ALA A 87 1.59 11.67 1.36
CA ALA A 87 0.57 12.55 1.90
C ALA A 87 -0.27 11.84 2.98
N ILE A 88 -0.80 10.65 2.66
CA ILE A 88 -1.71 9.91 3.54
C ILE A 88 -1.00 9.45 4.82
N VAL A 89 0.23 8.95 4.71
CA VAL A 89 0.98 8.43 5.88
C VAL A 89 1.35 9.55 6.83
N THR A 90 1.90 10.66 6.30
CA THR A 90 2.31 11.79 7.15
C THR A 90 1.10 12.39 7.88
N GLU A 91 -0.01 12.61 7.16
CA GLU A 91 -1.23 13.13 7.77
C GLU A 91 -1.81 12.16 8.82
N GLY A 92 -1.88 10.86 8.49
CA GLY A 92 -2.40 9.83 9.38
C GLY A 92 -1.57 9.68 10.66
N LEU A 93 -0.24 9.65 10.53
CA LEU A 93 0.68 9.61 11.68
C LEU A 93 0.52 10.85 12.54
N GLY A 94 0.44 12.04 11.96
CA GLY A 94 0.18 13.27 12.72
C GLY A 94 -1.11 13.20 13.54
N LYS A 95 -2.18 12.64 12.98
CA LYS A 95 -3.47 12.47 13.70
C LYS A 95 -3.42 11.46 14.83
N VAL A 96 -2.60 10.42 14.73
CA VAL A 96 -2.52 9.35 15.75
C VAL A 96 -1.51 9.71 16.83
N LEU A 97 -0.33 10.20 16.45
CA LEU A 97 0.77 10.48 17.35
C LEU A 97 0.59 11.80 18.11
N ASN A 98 -0.04 12.82 17.52
CA ASN A 98 -0.27 14.11 18.19
C ASN A 98 -1.56 14.13 19.03
N LYS A 99 -2.27 13.00 19.14
CA LYS A 99 -3.43 12.84 20.05
C LYS A 99 -3.03 12.27 21.41
N MET A 100 -1.76 11.91 21.60
CA MET A 100 -1.15 11.68 22.91
C MET A 100 -0.58 12.99 23.46
#